data_AF-A0A9W8LB88-F1
#
_entry.id   AF-A0A9W8LB88-F1
#
_cell.length_a   1.000
_cell.length_b   1.000
_cell.length_c   1.000
_cell.angle_alpha   90.00
_cell.angle_beta   90.00
_cell.angle_gamma   90.00
#
_symmetry.space_group_name_H-M   'P 1'
#
loop_
_entity.id
_entity.type
_entity.pdbx_description
1 polymer ?
#
loop_
_entity_poly.entity_id
_entity_poly.type
_entity_poly.pdbx_seq_one_letter_code
_entity_poly.pdbx_strand_id
1 'polypeptide(L)'
;MLVVRLAALLHYVNDAKYRQKGESAFSSKAFLEDAGLDCDRAELVCRVVDAVSFRKELMAKEQDRMGTSDPNERQWCQECAELACVQDADCLDAIGAFGVLHCAAFSGARNRMLYNPCDSVIQDITYEQYVAQSGGTSGTAVAHFHEKLLKLASMMKTERGRQEAQRRHDYLIGFLQQVDEEFNFAG
;
A
#
# COMPACT_ATOMS: atom_id res chain seq x y z
N MET A 1 -11.50 -18.56 -1.40
CA MET A 1 -10.39 -18.67 -2.38
C MET A 1 -10.62 -17.92 -3.69
N LEU A 2 -11.77 -18.02 -4.39
CA LEU A 2 -11.97 -17.31 -5.66
C LEU A 2 -11.93 -15.78 -5.51
N VAL A 3 -12.65 -15.23 -4.53
CA VAL A 3 -12.72 -13.79 -4.25
C VAL A 3 -11.32 -13.19 -4.03
N VAL A 4 -10.50 -13.81 -3.18
CA VAL A 4 -9.11 -13.39 -2.92
C VAL A 4 -8.30 -13.31 -4.21
N ARG A 5 -8.39 -14.33 -5.08
CA ARG A 5 -7.63 -14.35 -6.34
C ARG A 5 -8.07 -13.25 -7.30
N LEU A 6 -9.39 -13.06 -7.45
CA LEU A 6 -9.93 -12.02 -8.33
C LEU A 6 -9.61 -10.63 -7.81
N ALA A 7 -9.77 -10.39 -6.51
CA ALA A 7 -9.42 -9.11 -5.89
C ALA A 7 -7.92 -8.82 -6.00
N ALA A 8 -7.06 -9.81 -5.76
CA ALA A 8 -5.62 -9.67 -5.94
C ALA A 8 -5.23 -9.35 -7.40
N LEU A 9 -5.95 -9.85 -8.40
CA LEU A 9 -5.72 -9.50 -9.80
C LEU A 9 -6.24 -8.09 -10.15
N LEU A 10 -7.41 -7.72 -9.63
CA LEU A 10 -8.13 -6.52 -10.07
C LEU A 10 -7.73 -5.25 -9.30
N HIS A 11 -7.14 -5.37 -8.11
CA HIS A 11 -6.93 -4.19 -7.26
C HIS A 11 -5.99 -3.12 -7.83
N TYR A 12 -5.06 -3.51 -8.70
CA TYR A 12 -4.17 -2.56 -9.37
C TYR A 12 -4.76 -1.89 -10.61
N VAL A 13 -5.84 -2.46 -11.19
CA VAL A 13 -6.36 -2.04 -12.51
C VAL A 13 -6.80 -0.57 -12.50
N ASN A 14 -7.30 -0.09 -11.38
CA ASN A 14 -7.76 1.30 -11.22
C ASN A 14 -6.82 2.16 -10.35
N ASP A 15 -5.59 1.73 -10.05
CA ASP A 15 -4.68 2.52 -9.23
C ASP A 15 -4.34 3.85 -9.94
N ALA A 16 -4.65 4.95 -9.24
CA ALA A 16 -4.46 6.31 -9.72
C ALA A 16 -3.01 6.64 -10.10
N LYS A 17 -2.03 5.85 -9.63
CA LYS A 17 -0.61 6.03 -10.00
C LYS A 17 -0.31 5.69 -11.46
N TYR A 18 -1.09 4.79 -12.07
CA TYR A 18 -0.82 4.25 -13.41
C TYR A 18 -1.82 4.73 -14.47
N ARG A 19 -2.96 5.29 -14.05
CA ARG A 19 -3.96 5.81 -14.99
C ARG A 19 -3.49 7.06 -15.70
N GLN A 20 -3.79 7.13 -17.00
CA GLN A 20 -3.53 8.31 -17.80
C GLN A 20 -4.65 9.35 -17.63
N LYS A 21 -4.32 10.64 -17.74
CA LYS A 21 -5.33 11.71 -17.69
C LYS A 21 -6.32 11.53 -18.84
N GLY A 22 -7.60 11.39 -18.52
CA GLY A 22 -8.70 11.23 -19.49
C GLY A 22 -9.08 9.78 -19.79
N GLU A 23 -8.35 8.79 -19.25
CA GLU A 23 -8.74 7.39 -19.34
C GLU A 23 -10.03 7.14 -18.53
N SER A 24 -10.95 6.30 -19.01
CA SER A 24 -12.16 5.92 -18.27
C SER A 24 -11.85 4.87 -17.21
N ALA A 25 -12.58 4.87 -16.09
CA ALA A 25 -12.36 3.86 -15.05
C ALA A 25 -12.78 2.48 -15.54
N PHE A 26 -11.96 1.45 -15.29
CA PHE A 26 -12.33 0.08 -15.59
C PHE A 26 -13.41 -0.39 -14.62
N SER A 27 -14.50 -0.94 -15.14
CA SER A 27 -15.56 -1.50 -14.31
C SER A 27 -15.27 -2.96 -13.97
N SER A 28 -14.67 -3.19 -12.79
CA SER A 28 -14.45 -4.55 -12.27
C SER A 28 -15.75 -5.33 -12.15
N LYS A 29 -16.86 -4.68 -11.76
CA LYS A 29 -18.17 -5.35 -11.63
C LYS A 29 -18.68 -5.86 -12.97
N ALA A 30 -18.71 -5.00 -14.00
CA ALA A 30 -19.21 -5.39 -15.32
C ALA A 30 -18.34 -6.50 -15.95
N PHE A 31 -17.02 -6.42 -15.78
CA PHE A 31 -16.12 -7.47 -16.26
C PHE A 31 -16.38 -8.83 -15.58
N LEU A 32 -16.61 -8.83 -14.27
CA LEU A 32 -16.88 -10.05 -13.51
C LEU A 32 -18.25 -10.66 -13.87
N GLU A 33 -19.27 -9.81 -14.05
CA GLU A 33 -20.61 -10.24 -14.46
C GLU A 33 -20.62 -10.80 -15.89
N ASP A 34 -19.92 -10.16 -16.83
CA ASP A 34 -19.75 -10.66 -18.20
C ASP A 34 -18.99 -12.00 -18.24
N ALA A 35 -18.04 -12.19 -17.33
CA ALA A 35 -17.37 -13.47 -17.11
C ALA A 35 -18.25 -14.54 -16.42
N GLY A 36 -19.50 -14.22 -16.08
CA GLY A 36 -20.48 -15.15 -15.50
C GLY A 36 -20.38 -15.32 -13.99
N LEU A 37 -19.73 -14.40 -13.27
CA LEU A 37 -19.73 -14.42 -11.81
C LEU A 37 -21.07 -13.92 -11.26
N ASP A 38 -21.55 -14.56 -10.19
CA ASP A 38 -22.75 -14.11 -9.49
C ASP A 38 -22.59 -12.71 -8.89
N CYS A 39 -23.71 -11.98 -8.84
CA CYS A 39 -23.75 -10.57 -8.42
C CYS A 39 -23.16 -10.38 -7.01
N ASP A 40 -23.54 -11.23 -6.06
CA ASP A 40 -23.10 -11.13 -4.66
C ASP A 40 -21.56 -11.26 -4.53
N ARG A 41 -20.95 -12.20 -5.27
CA ARG A 41 -19.48 -12.34 -5.27
C ARG A 41 -18.79 -11.25 -6.07
N ALA A 42 -19.37 -10.79 -7.18
CA ALA A 42 -18.83 -9.65 -7.92
C ALA A 42 -18.80 -8.40 -7.03
N GLU A 43 -19.86 -8.16 -6.26
CA GLU A 43 -19.93 -7.08 -5.28
C GLU A 43 -18.90 -7.24 -4.16
N LEU A 44 -18.75 -8.44 -3.62
CA LEU A 44 -17.72 -8.71 -2.60
C LEU A 44 -16.30 -8.47 -3.14
N VAL A 45 -15.99 -8.91 -4.37
CA VAL A 45 -14.69 -8.64 -5.01
C VAL A 45 -14.45 -7.14 -5.16
N CYS A 46 -15.42 -6.40 -5.69
CA CYS A 46 -15.32 -4.95 -5.84
C CYS A 46 -15.12 -4.26 -4.49
N ARG A 47 -15.85 -4.67 -3.45
CA ARG A 47 -15.70 -4.11 -2.10
C ARG A 47 -14.31 -4.35 -1.52
N VAL A 48 -13.75 -5.55 -1.71
CA VAL A 48 -12.37 -5.85 -1.29
C VAL A 48 -11.35 -5.02 -2.06
N VAL A 49 -11.52 -4.90 -3.38
CA VAL A 49 -10.66 -4.08 -4.25
C VAL A 49 -10.66 -2.61 -3.80
N ASP A 50 -11.82 -2.05 -3.49
CA ASP A 50 -11.94 -0.66 -3.06
C ASP A 50 -11.33 -0.39 -1.68
N ALA A 51 -11.23 -1.41 -0.83
CA ALA A 51 -10.75 -1.31 0.54
C ALA A 51 -9.25 -1.66 0.72
N VAL A 52 -8.60 -2.32 -0.25
CA VAL A 52 -7.25 -2.88 -0.04
C VAL A 52 -6.17 -1.81 0.20
N SER A 53 -6.27 -0.66 -0.46
CA SER A 53 -5.13 0.26 -0.56
C SER A 53 -4.70 0.88 0.77
N PHE A 54 -3.39 1.12 0.94
CA PHE A 54 -2.85 1.86 2.10
C PHE A 54 -3.50 3.23 2.34
N ARG A 55 -3.99 3.89 1.27
CA ARG A 55 -4.73 5.15 1.38
C ARG A 55 -6.01 5.01 2.21
N LYS A 56 -6.72 3.89 2.06
CA LYS A 56 -7.95 3.59 2.79
C LYS A 56 -7.66 3.31 4.26
N GLU A 57 -6.57 2.60 4.56
CA GLU A 57 -6.07 2.40 5.93
C GLU A 57 -5.76 3.73 6.64
N LEU A 58 -5.09 4.68 5.97
CA LEU A 58 -4.82 6.00 6.54
C LEU A 58 -6.12 6.78 6.82
N MET A 59 -7.02 6.80 5.84
CA MET A 59 -8.30 7.50 5.94
C MET A 59 -9.17 6.93 7.08
N ALA A 60 -9.21 5.60 7.22
CA ALA A 60 -9.91 4.94 8.32
C ALA A 60 -9.31 5.31 9.68
N LYS A 61 -7.98 5.29 9.82
CA LYS A 61 -7.28 5.68 11.06
C LYS A 61 -7.57 7.13 11.47
N GLU A 62 -7.68 8.04 10.50
CA GLU A 62 -8.04 9.44 10.78
C GLU A 62 -9.49 9.58 11.23
N GLN A 63 -10.42 8.92 10.55
CA GLN A 63 -11.83 8.89 10.95
C GLN A 63 -12.00 8.31 12.36
N ASP A 64 -11.22 7.30 12.71
CA ASP A 64 -11.20 6.71 14.04
C ASP A 64 -10.71 7.70 15.11
N ARG A 65 -9.65 8.45 14.81
CA ARG A 65 -9.13 9.51 15.71
C ARG A 65 -10.14 10.65 15.89
N MET A 66 -10.89 10.96 14.83
CA MET A 66 -11.92 12.01 14.83
C MET A 66 -13.27 11.55 15.38
N GLY A 67 -13.45 10.25 15.65
CA GLY A 67 -14.73 9.68 16.07
C GLY A 67 -15.82 9.73 15.00
N THR A 68 -15.43 9.80 13.72
CA THR A 68 -16.34 9.90 12.56
C THR A 68 -16.41 8.60 11.75
N SER A 69 -15.74 7.53 12.20
CA SER A 69 -15.77 6.25 11.50
C SER A 69 -17.13 5.56 11.64
N ASP A 70 -17.57 4.94 10.54
CA ASP A 70 -18.75 4.08 10.53
C ASP A 70 -18.42 2.75 11.25
N PRO A 71 -19.11 2.42 12.37
CA PRO A 71 -18.87 1.19 13.10
C PRO A 71 -19.06 -0.08 12.26
N ASN A 72 -20.05 -0.08 11.35
CA ASN A 72 -20.35 -1.25 10.52
C ASN A 72 -19.24 -1.49 9.49
N GLU A 73 -18.74 -0.42 8.88
CA GLU A 73 -17.64 -0.52 7.91
C GLU A 73 -16.35 -0.98 8.60
N ARG A 74 -16.10 -0.47 9.81
CA ARG A 74 -14.93 -0.86 10.60
C ARG A 74 -14.99 -2.33 11.02
N GLN A 75 -16.16 -2.77 11.48
CA GLN A 75 -16.38 -4.18 11.83
C GLN A 75 -16.14 -5.08 10.61
N TRP A 76 -16.71 -4.73 9.45
CA TRP A 76 -16.50 -5.51 8.23
C TRP A 76 -15.01 -5.59 7.83
N CYS A 77 -14.27 -4.48 7.90
CA CYS A 77 -12.84 -4.44 7.59
C CYS A 77 -11.97 -5.32 8.53
N GLN A 78 -12.45 -5.56 9.75
CA GLN A 78 -11.78 -6.39 10.75
C GLN A 78 -12.13 -7.88 10.60
N GLU A 79 -13.38 -8.18 10.26
CA GLU A 79 -13.90 -9.56 10.18
C GLU A 79 -13.71 -10.20 8.80
N CYS A 80 -13.60 -9.41 7.73
CA CYS A 80 -13.47 -9.93 6.37
C CYS A 80 -12.11 -10.59 6.12
N ALA A 81 -12.09 -11.92 6.11
CA ALA A 81 -10.89 -12.72 5.89
C ALA A 81 -10.30 -12.51 4.47
N GLU A 82 -11.14 -12.34 3.45
CA GLU A 82 -10.69 -12.08 2.08
C GLU A 82 -9.94 -10.76 1.97
N LEU A 83 -10.47 -9.70 2.57
CA LEU A 83 -9.80 -8.41 2.62
C LEU A 83 -8.46 -8.53 3.35
N ALA A 84 -8.44 -9.19 4.50
CA ALA A 84 -7.22 -9.41 5.28
C ALA A 84 -6.13 -10.12 4.45
N CYS A 85 -6.50 -11.17 3.71
CA CYS A 85 -5.55 -11.90 2.88
C CYS A 85 -5.01 -11.04 1.72
N VAL A 86 -5.86 -10.27 1.05
CA VAL A 86 -5.45 -9.45 -0.10
C VAL A 86 -4.58 -8.28 0.36
N GLN A 87 -4.92 -7.64 1.49
CA GLN A 87 -4.12 -6.56 2.06
C GLN A 87 -2.75 -7.03 2.54
N ASP A 88 -2.68 -8.17 3.23
CA ASP A 88 -1.39 -8.75 3.63
C ASP A 88 -0.54 -9.06 2.40
N ALA A 89 -1.14 -9.65 1.34
CA ALA A 89 -0.41 -9.94 0.10
C ALA A 89 0.13 -8.68 -0.59
N ASP A 90 -0.70 -7.63 -0.73
CA ASP A 90 -0.29 -6.33 -1.30
C ASP A 90 0.83 -5.67 -0.46
N CYS A 91 0.67 -5.67 0.86
CA CYS A 91 1.65 -5.09 1.78
C CYS A 91 2.96 -5.87 1.78
N LEU A 92 2.91 -7.20 1.69
CA LEU A 92 4.11 -8.05 1.61
C LEU A 92 4.90 -7.78 0.33
N ASP A 93 4.24 -7.58 -0.81
CA ASP A 93 4.91 -7.26 -2.08
C ASP A 93 5.59 -5.88 -2.06
N ALA A 94 5.04 -4.95 -1.27
CA ALA A 94 5.61 -3.62 -1.08
C ALA A 94 6.89 -3.57 -0.22
N ILE A 95 7.24 -4.64 0.50
CA ILE A 95 8.39 -4.68 1.44
C ILE A 95 9.42 -5.76 1.09
N GLY A 96 10.59 -5.67 1.72
CA GLY A 96 11.74 -6.54 1.44
C GLY A 96 12.48 -6.14 0.16
N ALA A 97 13.24 -7.09 -0.41
CA ALA A 97 14.11 -6.82 -1.56
C ALA A 97 13.37 -6.28 -2.79
N PHE A 98 12.22 -6.86 -3.15
CA PHE A 98 11.39 -6.33 -4.24
C PHE A 98 10.78 -4.97 -3.89
N GLY A 99 10.43 -4.74 -2.63
CA GLY A 99 10.01 -3.42 -2.14
C GLY A 99 11.04 -2.33 -2.39
N VAL A 100 12.34 -2.63 -2.18
CA VAL A 100 13.44 -1.70 -2.51
C VAL A 100 13.45 -1.38 -4.00
N LEU A 101 13.39 -2.40 -4.86
CA LEU A 101 13.40 -2.22 -6.32
C LEU A 101 12.18 -1.42 -6.79
N HIS A 102 10.99 -1.74 -6.31
CA HIS A 102 9.76 -1.02 -6.65
C HIS A 102 9.83 0.44 -6.20
N CYS A 103 10.32 0.71 -4.97
CA CYS A 103 10.44 2.06 -4.45
C CYS A 103 11.42 2.90 -5.29
N ALA A 104 12.59 2.35 -5.62
CA ALA A 104 13.59 3.02 -6.44
C ALA A 104 13.08 3.26 -7.88
N ALA A 105 12.49 2.24 -8.51
CA ALA A 105 11.95 2.33 -9.87
C ALA A 105 10.81 3.36 -9.97
N PHE A 106 9.87 3.34 -9.03
CA PHE A 106 8.79 4.31 -8.98
C PHE A 106 9.31 5.74 -8.75
N SER A 107 10.28 5.91 -7.84
CA SER A 107 10.90 7.21 -7.58
C SER A 107 11.61 7.75 -8.82
N GLY A 108 12.38 6.90 -9.52
CA GLY A 108 13.01 7.24 -10.78
C GLY A 108 12.00 7.64 -11.87
N ALA A 109 10.94 6.85 -12.06
CA ALA A 109 9.88 7.16 -13.02
C ALA A 109 9.14 8.49 -12.73
N ARG A 110 9.18 8.96 -11.48
CA ARG A 110 8.58 10.23 -11.03
C ARG A 110 9.60 11.35 -10.88
N ASN A 111 10.86 11.17 -11.30
CA ASN A 111 11.95 12.13 -11.10
C ASN A 111 12.07 12.58 -9.63
N ARG A 112 11.84 11.66 -8.70
CA ARG A 112 12.02 11.86 -7.26
C ARG A 112 13.43 11.44 -6.87
N MET A 113 14.08 12.24 -6.04
CA MET A 113 15.40 11.94 -5.50
C MET A 113 15.37 10.65 -4.68
N LEU A 114 16.41 9.81 -4.77
CA LEU A 114 16.44 8.56 -4.02
C LEU A 114 16.75 8.78 -2.54
N TYR A 115 17.67 9.69 -2.23
CA TYR A 115 18.12 9.97 -0.87
C TYR A 115 18.54 11.43 -0.72
N ASN A 116 18.20 12.02 0.42
CA ASN A 116 18.67 13.33 0.86
C ASN A 116 18.85 13.27 2.39
N PRO A 117 20.08 13.45 2.91
CA PRO A 117 20.34 13.35 4.36
C PRO A 117 19.65 14.45 5.17
N CYS A 118 19.23 15.54 4.54
CA CYS A 118 18.53 16.65 5.20
C CYS A 118 17.00 16.52 5.18
N ASP A 119 16.45 15.42 4.65
CA ASP A 119 14.99 15.25 4.58
C ASP A 119 14.36 15.08 5.96
N SER A 120 13.30 15.84 6.21
CA SER A 120 12.46 15.63 7.39
C SER A 120 11.48 14.48 7.13
N VAL A 121 11.70 13.35 7.80
CA VAL A 121 10.79 12.19 7.76
C VAL A 121 9.48 12.50 8.50
N ILE A 122 8.34 12.26 7.86
CA ILE A 122 7.02 12.38 8.50
C ILE A 122 6.64 11.05 9.18
N GLN A 123 6.78 11.01 10.50
CA GLN A 123 6.50 9.80 11.30
C GLN A 123 5.01 9.42 11.35
N ASP A 124 4.09 10.39 11.29
CA ASP A 124 2.64 10.13 11.29
C ASP A 124 1.99 10.85 10.10
N ILE A 125 2.28 10.37 8.89
CA ILE A 125 1.76 10.98 7.67
C ILE A 125 0.23 10.88 7.61
N THR A 126 -0.42 12.02 7.41
CA THR A 126 -1.87 12.09 7.21
C THR A 126 -2.26 11.60 5.82
N TYR A 127 -3.54 11.26 5.63
CA TYR A 127 -4.06 10.91 4.30
C TYR A 127 -3.77 12.02 3.27
N GLU A 128 -4.04 13.26 3.66
CA GLU A 128 -3.84 14.44 2.79
C GLU A 128 -2.37 14.61 2.40
N GLN A 129 -1.46 14.50 3.38
CA GLN A 129 -0.01 14.58 3.14
C GLN A 129 0.46 13.45 2.21
N TYR A 130 0.00 12.22 2.45
CA TYR A 130 0.36 11.06 1.64
C TYR A 130 -0.10 11.20 0.18
N VAL A 131 -1.31 11.71 -0.04
CA VAL A 131 -1.85 11.97 -1.39
C VAL A 131 -1.05 13.07 -2.09
N ALA A 132 -0.75 14.17 -1.39
CA ALA A 132 0.05 15.25 -1.94
C ALA A 132 1.45 14.79 -2.38
N GLN A 133 2.12 13.98 -1.56
CA GLN A 133 3.41 13.38 -1.91
C GLN A 133 3.31 12.36 -3.05
N SER A 134 2.25 11.54 -3.10
CA SER A 134 2.10 10.49 -4.12
C SER A 134 1.99 11.02 -5.55
N GLY A 135 1.52 12.27 -5.72
CA GLY A 135 1.31 12.91 -7.02
C GLY A 135 2.48 13.80 -7.48
N GLY A 136 3.45 14.08 -6.62
CA GLY A 136 4.53 15.04 -6.88
C GLY A 136 5.94 14.46 -6.79
N THR A 137 6.92 15.35 -6.96
CA THR A 137 8.35 15.09 -6.80
C THR A 137 8.84 15.26 -5.36
N SER A 138 7.97 15.68 -4.44
CA SER A 138 8.30 15.93 -3.03
C SER A 138 8.66 14.65 -2.27
N GLY A 139 9.64 14.77 -1.38
CA GLY A 139 10.22 13.67 -0.59
C GLY A 139 11.28 12.87 -1.36
N THR A 140 11.85 11.85 -0.71
CA THR A 140 12.82 10.93 -1.31
C THR A 140 12.33 9.48 -1.27
N ALA A 141 12.99 8.60 -2.02
CA ALA A 141 12.75 7.16 -1.92
C ALA A 141 12.99 6.69 -0.48
N VAL A 142 14.12 7.04 0.14
CA VAL A 142 14.43 6.65 1.53
C VAL A 142 13.44 7.24 2.55
N ALA A 143 13.00 8.49 2.41
CA ALA A 143 11.92 9.02 3.27
C ALA A 143 10.66 8.14 3.19
N HIS A 144 10.30 7.63 2.01
CA HIS A 144 9.16 6.72 1.83
C HIS A 144 9.28 5.40 2.60
N PHE A 145 10.51 4.90 2.83
CA PHE A 145 10.71 3.72 3.68
C PHE A 145 10.21 3.99 5.09
N HIS A 146 10.62 5.12 5.67
CA HIS A 146 10.22 5.49 7.03
C HIS A 146 8.75 5.93 7.11
N GLU A 147 8.27 6.70 6.14
CA GLU A 147 6.90 7.21 6.13
C GLU A 147 5.86 6.09 5.93
N LYS A 148 6.23 5.02 5.20
CA LYS A 148 5.30 3.93 4.86
C LYS A 148 5.89 2.54 5.06
N LEU A 149 6.93 2.16 4.31
CA LEU A 149 7.29 0.74 4.14
C LEU A 149 7.63 0.03 5.46
N LEU A 150 8.33 0.71 6.36
CA LEU A 150 8.67 0.19 7.69
C LEU A 150 7.44 -0.02 8.60
N LYS A 151 6.33 0.70 8.34
CA LYS A 151 5.09 0.59 9.12
C LYS A 151 4.20 -0.56 8.66
N LEU A 152 4.39 -1.07 7.43
CA LEU A 152 3.51 -2.10 6.86
C LEU A 152 3.56 -3.43 7.64
N ALA A 153 4.70 -3.76 8.23
CA ALA A 153 4.84 -5.01 8.98
C ALA A 153 3.92 -5.10 10.20
N SER A 154 3.69 -3.99 10.91
CA SER A 154 2.78 -3.95 12.06
C SER A 154 1.30 -3.86 11.67
N MET A 155 0.99 -3.68 10.39
CA MET A 155 -0.37 -3.60 9.85
C MET A 155 -0.90 -4.95 9.36
N MET A 156 -0.09 -6.01 9.39
CA MET A 156 -0.47 -7.34 8.93
C MET A 156 -1.60 -7.93 9.77
N LYS A 157 -2.63 -8.41 9.08
CA LYS A 157 -3.88 -8.91 9.66
C LYS A 157 -3.79 -10.40 9.99
N THR A 158 -3.07 -11.18 9.18
CA THR A 158 -2.90 -12.62 9.37
C THR A 158 -1.60 -12.95 10.10
N GLU A 159 -1.60 -14.07 10.82
CA GLU A 159 -0.41 -14.55 11.53
C GLU A 159 0.74 -14.89 10.55
N ARG A 160 0.41 -15.51 9.43
CA ARG A 160 1.40 -15.82 8.40
C ARG A 160 1.96 -14.56 7.74
N GLY A 161 1.11 -13.56 7.52
CA GLY A 161 1.50 -12.24 7.03
C GLY A 161 2.50 -11.57 7.95
N ARG A 162 2.23 -11.55 9.28
CA ARG A 162 3.16 -10.99 10.28
C ARG A 162 4.54 -11.64 10.25
N GLN A 163 4.59 -12.98 10.23
CA GLN A 163 5.86 -13.72 10.21
C GLN A 163 6.72 -13.37 9.00
N GLU A 164 6.12 -13.39 7.80
CA GLU A 164 6.84 -13.07 6.57
C GLU A 164 7.18 -11.57 6.47
N ALA A 165 6.30 -10.71 6.98
CA ALA A 165 6.52 -9.27 6.99
C ALA A 165 7.66 -8.88 7.92
N GLN A 166 7.81 -9.52 9.09
CA GLN A 166 8.93 -9.26 9.98
C GLN A 166 10.27 -9.58 9.29
N ARG A 167 10.36 -10.76 8.65
CA ARG A 167 11.56 -11.15 7.90
C ARG A 167 11.91 -10.13 6.81
N ARG A 168 10.92 -9.60 6.09
CA ARG A 168 11.11 -8.57 5.06
C ARG A 168 11.42 -7.20 5.63
N HIS A 169 10.86 -6.87 6.79
CA HIS A 169 11.13 -5.64 7.52
C HIS A 169 12.58 -5.58 7.99
N ASP A 170 13.09 -6.66 8.60
CA ASP A 170 14.48 -6.75 9.05
C ASP A 170 15.46 -6.53 7.89
N TYR A 171 15.12 -7.05 6.68
CA TYR A 171 15.88 -6.76 5.47
C TYR A 171 15.88 -5.27 5.10
N LEU A 172 14.73 -4.59 5.19
CA LEU A 172 14.66 -3.14 4.91
C LEU A 172 15.51 -2.34 5.91
N ILE A 173 15.52 -2.71 7.19
CA ILE A 173 16.37 -2.06 8.19
C ILE A 173 17.85 -2.24 7.86
N GLY A 174 18.28 -3.46 7.55
CA GLY A 174 19.67 -3.72 7.15
C GLY A 174 20.06 -2.97 5.86
N PHE A 175 19.16 -2.89 4.88
CA PHE A 175 19.37 -2.10 3.67
C PHE A 175 19.56 -0.61 3.98
N LEU A 176 18.72 -0.01 4.83
CA LEU A 176 18.85 1.40 5.21
C LEU A 176 20.15 1.68 5.97
N GLN A 177 20.57 0.76 6.85
CA GLN A 177 21.87 0.86 7.52
C GLN A 177 23.04 0.90 6.52
N GLN A 178 23.01 0.03 5.50
CA GLN A 178 24.03 0.05 4.45
C GLN A 178 24.01 1.34 3.64
N VAL A 179 22.83 1.89 3.31
CA VAL A 179 22.71 3.19 2.64
C VAL A 179 23.38 4.30 3.46
N ASP A 180 23.12 4.35 4.77
CA ASP A 180 23.72 5.36 5.64
C ASP A 180 25.24 5.15 5.80
N GLU A 181 25.71 3.91 5.91
CA GLU A 181 27.14 3.59 5.99
C GLU A 181 27.89 3.97 4.70
N GLU A 182 27.37 3.58 3.54
CA GLU A 182 27.96 3.90 2.23
C GLU A 182 27.97 5.41 1.95
N PHE A 183 26.93 6.13 2.37
CA PHE A 183 26.86 7.58 2.19
C PHE A 183 27.82 8.35 3.09
N ASN A 184 27.93 7.95 4.36
CA ASN A 184 28.82 8.58 5.33
C ASN A 184 30.26 8.08 5.26
N PHE A 185 30.57 7.17 4.33
CA PHE A 185 31.92 6.67 4.12
C PHE A 185 32.84 7.81 3.64
N ALA A 186 33.54 8.42 4.60
CA ALA A 186 34.68 9.28 4.34
C ALA A 186 35.91 8.40 4.10
N GLY A 187 36.34 8.28 2.85
CA GLY A 187 37.60 7.63 2.49
C GLY A 187 38.82 8.33 3.09
#